data_AF-A0A2X3GIK2-F1
#
_entry.id   AF-A0A2X3GIK2-F1
#
_cell.length_a   1.000
_cell.length_b   1.000
_cell.length_c   1.000
_cell.angle_alpha   90.00
_cell.angle_beta   90.00
_cell.angle_gamma   90.00
#
_symmetry.space_group_name_H-M   'P 1'
#
loop_
_entity.id
_entity.type
_entity.pdbx_description
1 polymer ?
#
loop_
_entity_poly.entity_id
_entity_poly.type
_entity_poly.pdbx_seq_one_letter_code
_entity_poly.pdbx_strand_id
1 'polypeptide(L)'
;MTFGELSAAALQYSDNTAMNKLIAHLGGPDKVTAFARTIGDDTFRLDRTEPTLNTAIPGDPRDTTTPLAMAQALRNLTLGNALGDTQRAQLVMWLKGNTTGAASIRAGLPTSWVVGDKTGSGDYGTTNDIAVIWPEGRAPLVLVTYFTQSEPKAESRRDVLAAAARIVTDGY
;
A
#
# COMPACT_ATOMS: atom_id res chain seq x y z
N MET A 1 -3.89 5.10 -22.66
CA MET A 1 -2.87 5.14 -21.61
C MET A 1 -1.94 3.96 -21.79
N THR A 2 -0.63 4.18 -21.70
CA THR A 2 0.39 3.13 -21.61
C THR A 2 0.32 2.44 -20.24
N PHE A 3 0.98 1.28 -20.08
CA PHE A 3 1.07 0.65 -18.75
C PHE A 3 1.85 1.47 -17.73
N GLY A 4 2.81 2.29 -18.17
CA GLY A 4 3.49 3.26 -17.29
C GLY A 4 2.52 4.31 -16.75
N GLU A 5 1.65 4.86 -17.62
CA GLU A 5 0.62 5.83 -17.22
C GLU A 5 -0.44 5.21 -16.32
N LEU A 6 -0.89 3.98 -16.62
CA LEU A 6 -1.85 3.25 -15.78
C LEU A 6 -1.26 2.94 -14.39
N SER A 7 0.01 2.53 -14.32
CA SER A 7 0.70 2.25 -13.05
C SER A 7 0.84 3.52 -12.22
N ALA A 8 1.24 4.64 -12.85
CA ALA A 8 1.31 5.94 -12.17
C ALA A 8 -0.07 6.38 -11.65
N ALA A 9 -1.12 6.27 -12.47
CA ALA A 9 -2.49 6.63 -12.08
C ALA A 9 -3.00 5.79 -10.89
N ALA A 10 -2.83 4.48 -10.94
CA ALA A 10 -3.23 3.58 -9.88
C ALA A 10 -2.46 3.84 -8.57
N LEU A 11 -1.15 4.11 -8.64
CA LEU A 11 -0.34 4.31 -7.44
C LEU A 11 -0.47 5.73 -6.86
N GLN A 12 -0.43 6.76 -7.68
CA GLN A 12 -0.31 8.14 -7.22
C GLN A 12 -1.65 8.84 -6.99
N TYR A 13 -2.70 8.37 -7.67
CA TYR A 13 -4.05 8.95 -7.62
C TYR A 13 -5.10 7.95 -7.17
N SER A 14 -4.72 6.68 -6.95
CA SER A 14 -5.64 5.60 -6.58
C SER A 14 -6.76 5.39 -7.62
N ASP A 15 -6.43 5.51 -8.92
CA ASP A 15 -7.39 5.31 -9.99
C ASP A 15 -7.79 3.84 -10.14
N ASN A 16 -9.03 3.53 -9.77
CA ASN A 16 -9.60 2.19 -9.80
C ASN A 16 -9.78 1.62 -11.22
N THR A 17 -10.02 2.48 -12.21
CA THR A 17 -10.09 2.04 -13.61
C THR A 17 -8.71 1.60 -14.09
N ALA A 18 -7.67 2.35 -13.74
CA ALA A 18 -6.30 1.98 -14.04
C ALA A 18 -5.92 0.66 -13.35
N MET A 19 -6.28 0.48 -12.07
CA MET A 19 -6.08 -0.79 -11.36
C MET A 19 -6.77 -1.96 -12.07
N ASN A 20 -8.02 -1.80 -12.48
CA ASN A 20 -8.73 -2.85 -13.24
C ASN A 20 -8.05 -3.18 -14.58
N LYS A 21 -7.46 -2.21 -15.27
CA LYS A 21 -6.70 -2.47 -16.51
C LYS A 21 -5.39 -3.22 -16.23
N LEU A 22 -4.71 -2.92 -15.12
CA LEU A 22 -3.51 -3.65 -14.69
C LEU A 22 -3.86 -5.11 -14.32
N ILE A 23 -4.92 -5.32 -13.53
CA ILE A 23 -5.41 -6.68 -13.20
C ILE A 23 -5.75 -7.47 -14.47
N ALA A 24 -6.49 -6.85 -15.40
CA ALA A 24 -6.86 -7.49 -16.66
C ALA A 24 -5.64 -7.86 -17.52
N HIS A 25 -4.61 -7.00 -17.56
CA HIS A 25 -3.37 -7.28 -18.26
C HIS A 25 -2.61 -8.47 -17.67
N LEU A 26 -2.61 -8.60 -16.34
CA LEU A 26 -1.99 -9.73 -15.64
C LEU A 26 -2.78 -11.05 -15.81
N GLY A 27 -4.07 -10.97 -16.20
CA GLY A 27 -4.94 -12.12 -16.42
C GLY A 27 -5.95 -12.39 -15.30
N GLY A 28 -6.10 -11.48 -14.33
CA GLY A 28 -7.08 -11.58 -13.24
C GLY A 28 -6.49 -11.42 -11.83
N PRO A 29 -7.34 -11.28 -10.80
CA PRO A 29 -6.89 -11.16 -9.40
C PRO A 29 -6.02 -12.33 -8.91
N ASP A 30 -6.31 -13.54 -9.39
CA ASP A 30 -5.53 -14.76 -9.10
C ASP A 30 -4.09 -14.64 -9.58
N LYS A 31 -3.82 -13.90 -10.67
CA LYS A 31 -2.48 -13.66 -11.20
C LYS A 31 -1.68 -12.66 -10.37
N VAL A 32 -2.35 -11.70 -9.76
CA VAL A 32 -1.74 -10.82 -8.74
C VAL A 32 -1.35 -11.65 -7.52
N THR A 33 -2.24 -12.51 -7.05
CA THR A 33 -1.97 -13.44 -5.95
C THR A 33 -0.81 -14.40 -6.29
N ALA A 34 -0.79 -14.93 -7.51
CA ALA A 34 0.29 -15.80 -7.97
C ALA A 34 1.64 -15.07 -7.96
N PHE A 35 1.70 -13.81 -8.42
CA PHE A 35 2.91 -12.99 -8.32
C PHE A 35 3.36 -12.81 -6.86
N ALA A 36 2.45 -12.55 -5.92
CA ALA A 36 2.78 -12.46 -4.49
C ALA A 36 3.47 -13.74 -3.98
N ARG A 37 2.99 -14.93 -4.39
CA ARG A 37 3.65 -16.20 -4.06
C ARG A 37 5.07 -16.31 -4.61
N THR A 38 5.32 -15.77 -5.81
CA THR A 38 6.69 -15.80 -6.41
C THR A 38 7.72 -14.98 -5.63
N ILE A 39 7.27 -13.98 -4.85
CA ILE A 39 8.15 -13.13 -4.02
C ILE A 39 8.16 -13.55 -2.54
N GLY A 40 7.61 -14.75 -2.24
CA GLY A 40 7.59 -15.35 -0.91
C GLY A 40 6.47 -14.86 0.01
N ASP A 41 5.43 -14.19 -0.52
CA ASP A 41 4.25 -13.82 0.26
C ASP A 41 3.17 -14.89 0.13
N ASP A 42 3.02 -15.73 1.16
CA ASP A 42 2.01 -16.79 1.25
C ASP A 42 0.68 -16.32 1.85
N THR A 43 0.58 -15.06 2.27
CA THR A 43 -0.57 -14.52 3.01
C THR A 43 -1.47 -13.67 2.14
N PHE A 44 -0.89 -12.82 1.29
CA PHE A 44 -1.63 -11.93 0.40
C PHE A 44 -2.58 -12.70 -0.50
N ARG A 45 -3.80 -12.16 -0.67
CA ARG A 45 -4.75 -12.63 -1.66
C ARG A 45 -5.52 -11.45 -2.22
N LEU A 46 -5.71 -11.47 -3.53
CA LEU A 46 -6.62 -10.61 -4.26
C LEU A 46 -7.65 -11.49 -4.96
N ASP A 47 -8.91 -11.31 -4.61
CA ASP A 47 -10.01 -12.18 -5.00
C ASP A 47 -10.96 -11.47 -5.97
N ARG A 48 -11.01 -10.13 -5.93
CA ARG A 48 -11.95 -9.31 -6.70
C ARG A 48 -11.27 -8.18 -7.44
N THR A 49 -12.03 -7.54 -8.32
CA THR A 49 -11.66 -6.30 -9.02
C THR A 49 -12.29 -5.09 -8.35
N GLU A 50 -11.86 -3.90 -8.77
CA GLU A 50 -12.47 -2.65 -8.33
C GLU A 50 -13.90 -2.51 -8.87
N PRO A 51 -14.85 -1.95 -8.10
CA PRO A 51 -14.67 -1.42 -6.74
C PRO A 51 -14.87 -2.45 -5.61
N THR A 52 -15.30 -3.68 -5.95
CA THR A 52 -15.83 -4.65 -4.99
C THR A 52 -14.80 -5.24 -4.04
N LEU A 53 -13.50 -5.11 -4.32
CA LEU A 53 -12.44 -5.49 -3.39
C LEU A 53 -12.45 -4.66 -2.09
N ASN A 54 -13.09 -3.49 -2.08
CA ASN A 54 -13.11 -2.56 -0.93
C ASN A 54 -14.29 -2.74 0.04
N THR A 55 -15.08 -3.81 -0.10
CA THR A 55 -16.22 -4.06 0.82
C THR A 55 -15.80 -4.27 2.29
N ALA A 56 -14.54 -4.66 2.53
CA ALA A 56 -13.89 -4.70 3.86
C ALA A 56 -14.73 -5.31 5.01
N ILE A 57 -15.53 -6.33 4.71
CA ILE A 57 -16.47 -6.92 5.67
C ILE A 57 -15.69 -7.64 6.78
N PRO A 58 -15.93 -7.35 8.07
CA PRO A 58 -15.28 -8.07 9.16
C PRO A 58 -15.49 -9.58 9.06
N GLY A 59 -14.38 -10.33 9.08
CA GLY A 59 -14.38 -11.80 8.96
C GLY A 59 -14.41 -12.35 7.53
N ASP A 60 -14.57 -11.51 6.51
CA ASP A 60 -14.42 -11.92 5.11
C ASP A 60 -12.92 -12.07 4.78
N PRO A 61 -12.45 -13.26 4.35
CA PRO A 61 -11.04 -13.46 4.05
C PRO A 61 -10.61 -12.86 2.70
N ARG A 62 -11.54 -12.44 1.84
CA ARG A 62 -11.21 -11.97 0.48
C ARG A 62 -10.46 -10.64 0.52
N ASP A 63 -9.53 -10.46 -0.42
CA ASP A 63 -8.77 -9.22 -0.64
C ASP A 63 -7.99 -8.77 0.62
N THR A 64 -7.47 -9.73 1.37
CA THR A 64 -6.78 -9.49 2.64
C THR A 64 -5.30 -9.86 2.60
N THR A 65 -4.57 -9.31 3.57
CA THR A 65 -3.23 -9.73 3.94
C THR A 65 -3.02 -9.40 5.43
N THR A 66 -1.83 -9.67 5.96
CA THR A 66 -1.43 -9.24 7.31
C THR A 66 -0.43 -8.08 7.24
N PRO A 67 -0.33 -7.23 8.30
CA PRO A 67 0.68 -6.17 8.34
C PRO A 67 2.11 -6.68 8.15
N LEU A 68 2.44 -7.84 8.74
CA LEU A 68 3.77 -8.45 8.61
C LEU A 68 4.08 -8.86 7.18
N ALA A 69 3.17 -9.59 6.52
CA ALA A 69 3.37 -10.07 5.15
C ALA A 69 3.52 -8.89 4.18
N MET A 70 2.65 -7.88 4.28
CA MET A 70 2.73 -6.69 3.43
C MET A 70 4.01 -5.88 3.67
N ALA A 71 4.48 -5.75 4.92
CA ALA A 71 5.73 -5.07 5.21
C ALA A 71 6.94 -5.80 4.59
N GLN A 72 6.95 -7.14 4.65
CA GLN A 72 8.00 -7.95 4.02
C GLN A 72 7.94 -7.86 2.49
N ALA A 73 6.76 -7.97 1.89
CA ALA A 73 6.58 -7.82 0.44
C ALA A 73 7.00 -6.43 -0.04
N LEU A 74 6.57 -5.37 0.64
CA LEU A 74 6.94 -4.00 0.30
C LEU A 74 8.45 -3.80 0.39
N ARG A 75 9.10 -4.31 1.45
CA ARG A 75 10.57 -4.31 1.57
C ARG A 75 11.23 -5.01 0.38
N ASN A 76 10.78 -6.21 0.02
CA ASN A 76 11.36 -6.99 -1.07
C ASN A 76 11.22 -6.29 -2.43
N LEU A 77 10.08 -5.64 -2.68
CA LEU A 77 9.79 -4.93 -3.92
C LEU A 77 10.54 -3.60 -4.07
N THR A 78 10.82 -2.90 -2.97
CA THR A 78 11.35 -1.52 -3.00
C THR A 78 12.80 -1.39 -2.58
N LEU A 79 13.28 -2.26 -1.71
CA LEU A 79 14.64 -2.25 -1.15
C LEU A 79 15.40 -3.56 -1.42
N GLY A 80 14.69 -4.65 -1.69
CA GLY A 80 15.24 -5.97 -1.99
C GLY A 80 15.38 -6.25 -3.49
N ASN A 81 15.45 -7.53 -3.84
CA ASN A 81 15.76 -7.99 -5.21
C ASN A 81 14.57 -8.71 -5.88
N ALA A 82 13.33 -8.49 -5.42
CA ALA A 82 12.15 -9.08 -6.06
C ALA A 82 11.89 -8.50 -7.46
N LEU A 83 12.40 -7.29 -7.72
CA LEU A 83 12.37 -6.63 -9.02
C LEU A 83 13.80 -6.34 -9.49
N GLY A 84 13.99 -6.24 -10.81
CA GLY A 84 15.22 -5.69 -11.39
C GLY A 84 15.43 -4.23 -11.00
N ASP A 85 16.67 -3.75 -11.06
CA ASP A 85 17.06 -2.44 -10.53
C ASP A 85 16.22 -1.28 -11.09
N THR A 86 15.99 -1.26 -12.41
CA THR A 86 15.19 -0.22 -13.07
C THR A 86 13.73 -0.26 -12.61
N GLN A 87 13.14 -1.45 -12.48
CA GLN A 87 11.75 -1.61 -12.04
C GLN A 87 11.57 -1.25 -10.57
N ARG A 88 12.53 -1.62 -9.72
CA ARG A 88 12.55 -1.22 -8.30
C ARG A 88 12.64 0.29 -8.15
N ALA A 89 13.56 0.93 -8.88
CA ALA A 89 13.69 2.39 -8.87
C ALA A 89 12.41 3.09 -9.35
N GLN A 90 11.79 2.57 -10.41
CA GLN A 90 10.52 3.07 -10.94
C GLN A 90 9.38 2.96 -9.92
N LEU A 91 9.24 1.81 -9.23
CA LEU A 91 8.24 1.62 -8.19
C LEU A 91 8.45 2.60 -7.03
N VAL A 92 9.69 2.74 -6.55
CA VAL A 92 10.04 3.70 -5.50
C VAL A 92 9.71 5.14 -5.92
N MET A 93 10.00 5.51 -7.17
CA MET A 93 9.66 6.83 -7.70
C MET A 93 8.14 7.06 -7.70
N TRP A 94 7.35 6.08 -8.14
CA TRP A 94 5.89 6.21 -8.11
C TRP A 94 5.36 6.38 -6.69
N LEU A 95 5.81 5.56 -5.74
CA LEU A 95 5.42 5.65 -4.32
C LEU A 95 5.79 7.00 -3.71
N LYS A 96 7.00 7.52 -3.98
CA LYS A 96 7.43 8.85 -3.51
C LYS A 96 6.54 9.96 -4.05
N GLY A 97 6.01 9.80 -5.26
CA GLY A 97 5.09 10.75 -5.89
C GLY A 97 3.61 10.57 -5.56
N ASN A 98 3.25 9.77 -4.55
CA ASN A 98 1.84 9.62 -4.15
C ASN A 98 1.23 10.96 -3.71
N THR A 99 0.03 11.27 -4.21
CA THR A 99 -0.70 12.51 -3.89
C THR A 99 -1.71 12.35 -2.75
N THR A 100 -1.99 11.11 -2.34
CA THR A 100 -3.08 10.78 -1.39
C THR A 100 -2.62 10.64 0.07
N GLY A 101 -1.30 10.55 0.32
CA GLY A 101 -0.72 10.13 1.59
C GLY A 101 -0.52 11.21 2.66
N ALA A 102 -0.72 12.48 2.34
CA ALA A 102 -0.30 13.61 3.19
C ALA A 102 -0.88 13.58 4.61
N ALA A 103 -2.08 13.02 4.79
CA ALA A 103 -2.78 12.96 6.08
C ALA A 103 -2.61 11.62 6.83
N SER A 104 -1.91 10.65 6.26
CA SER A 104 -1.75 9.28 6.79
C SER A 104 -0.40 9.11 7.48
N ILE A 105 0.43 8.11 7.14
CA ILE A 105 1.74 7.89 7.77
C ILE A 105 2.60 9.15 7.72
N ARG A 106 2.60 9.88 6.59
CA ARG A 106 3.41 11.10 6.40
C ARG A 106 3.16 12.17 7.48
N ALA A 107 1.93 12.31 7.94
CA ALA A 107 1.57 13.31 8.96
C ALA A 107 2.11 12.96 10.37
N GLY A 108 2.54 11.71 10.58
CA GLY A 108 3.16 11.26 11.83
C GLY A 108 4.67 11.46 11.90
N LEU A 109 5.33 11.79 10.79
CA LEU A 109 6.78 11.74 10.65
C LEU A 109 7.42 13.15 10.57
N PRO A 110 8.72 13.28 10.88
CA PRO A 110 9.47 14.52 10.61
C PRO A 110 9.39 14.92 9.13
N THR A 111 9.18 16.21 8.86
CA THR A 111 9.04 16.73 7.48
C THR A 111 10.32 16.63 6.65
N SER A 112 11.48 16.44 7.28
CA SER A 112 12.75 16.18 6.58
C SER A 112 12.86 14.77 6.01
N TRP A 113 12.02 13.82 6.48
CA TRP A 113 12.09 12.44 6.04
C TRP A 113 11.41 12.28 4.68
N VAL A 114 12.06 11.53 3.78
CA VAL A 114 11.47 11.19 2.48
C VAL A 114 10.58 9.97 2.67
N VAL A 115 9.37 10.03 2.15
CA VAL A 115 8.39 8.93 2.23
C VAL A 115 7.90 8.58 0.84
N GLY A 116 7.78 7.29 0.56
CA GLY A 116 6.98 6.77 -0.54
C GLY A 116 5.92 5.83 0.02
N ASP A 117 4.66 6.11 -0.29
CA ASP A 117 3.52 5.43 0.34
C ASP A 117 2.41 5.09 -0.66
N LYS A 118 1.50 4.21 -0.24
CA LYS A 118 0.23 3.98 -0.90
C LYS A 118 -0.89 3.84 0.14
N THR A 119 -1.85 4.74 0.06
CA THR A 119 -3.06 4.70 0.89
C THR A 119 -4.10 3.70 0.38
N GLY A 120 -5.03 3.31 1.23
CA GLY A 120 -6.24 2.57 0.85
C GLY A 120 -7.42 2.94 1.74
N SER A 121 -8.62 2.92 1.18
CA SER A 121 -9.86 3.15 1.93
C SER A 121 -10.99 2.26 1.41
N GLY A 122 -11.93 1.93 2.26
CA GLY A 122 -13.09 1.11 1.89
C GLY A 122 -14.23 1.27 2.87
N ASP A 123 -15.23 0.39 2.75
CA ASP A 123 -16.32 0.29 3.71
C ASP A 123 -15.76 -0.03 5.12
N TYR A 124 -16.64 0.03 6.12
CA TYR A 124 -16.27 -0.16 7.53
C TYR A 124 -15.25 0.88 8.03
N GLY A 125 -15.24 2.06 7.43
CA GLY A 125 -14.27 3.12 7.70
C GLY A 125 -12.82 2.64 7.61
N THR A 126 -12.58 1.63 6.77
CA THR A 126 -11.25 1.05 6.56
C THR A 126 -10.33 2.13 6.03
N THR A 127 -9.22 2.34 6.72
CA THR A 127 -8.24 3.38 6.46
C THR A 127 -6.85 2.77 6.57
N ASN A 128 -6.15 2.65 5.45
CA ASN A 128 -4.90 1.92 5.33
C ASN A 128 -3.81 2.80 4.73
N ASP A 129 -2.56 2.51 5.11
CA ASP A 129 -1.39 3.09 4.48
C ASP A 129 -0.18 2.14 4.62
N ILE A 130 0.64 2.06 3.59
CA ILE A 130 1.90 1.31 3.57
C ILE A 130 2.99 2.22 3.03
N ALA A 131 4.14 2.26 3.70
CA ALA A 131 5.19 3.21 3.39
C ALA A 131 6.59 2.61 3.47
N VAL A 132 7.45 3.08 2.55
CA VAL A 132 8.91 3.04 2.68
C VAL A 132 9.38 4.43 3.05
N ILE A 133 10.18 4.51 4.10
CA ILE A 133 10.58 5.76 4.74
C ILE A 133 12.10 5.82 4.73
N TRP A 134 12.65 6.96 4.35
CA TRP A 134 14.09 7.24 4.38
C TRP A 134 14.35 8.35 5.40
N PRO A 135 14.64 7.99 6.67
CA PRO A 135 15.07 8.94 7.68
C PRO A 135 16.42 9.57 7.33
N GLU A 136 16.64 10.79 7.81
CA GLU A 136 17.92 11.47 7.63
C GLU A 136 19.04 10.76 8.39
N GLY A 137 20.14 10.44 7.70
CA GLY A 137 21.33 9.83 8.31
C GLY A 137 21.17 8.39 8.81
N ARG A 138 20.06 7.70 8.49
CA ARG A 138 19.80 6.32 8.92
C ARG A 138 19.35 5.42 7.77
N ALA A 139 19.33 4.11 8.02
CA ALA A 139 18.82 3.13 7.08
C ALA A 139 17.29 3.29 6.86
N PRO A 140 16.74 2.91 5.69
CA PRO A 140 15.32 3.00 5.42
C PRO A 140 14.47 2.09 6.32
N LEU A 141 13.22 2.50 6.55
CA LEU A 141 12.20 1.75 7.27
C LEU A 141 11.06 1.35 6.34
N VAL A 142 10.37 0.28 6.69
CA VAL A 142 9.10 -0.10 6.08
C VAL A 142 8.04 -0.14 7.17
N LEU A 143 6.92 0.56 6.95
CA LEU A 143 5.83 0.67 7.90
C LEU A 143 4.51 0.35 7.22
N VAL A 144 3.68 -0.47 7.87
CA VAL A 144 2.33 -0.80 7.45
C VAL A 144 1.38 -0.47 8.59
N THR A 145 0.37 0.34 8.32
CA THR A 145 -0.69 0.67 9.28
C THR A 145 -2.05 0.39 8.64
N TYR A 146 -2.73 -0.63 9.14
CA TYR A 146 -4.09 -0.97 8.75
C TYR A 146 -5.06 -0.68 9.89
N PHE A 147 -6.19 -0.08 9.55
CA PHE A 147 -7.25 0.26 10.50
C PHE A 147 -8.61 0.00 9.86
N THR A 148 -9.50 -0.65 10.57
CA THR A 148 -10.90 -0.90 10.17
C THR A 148 -11.80 -0.82 11.40
N GLN A 149 -13.09 -0.57 11.18
CA GLN A 149 -14.06 -0.31 12.25
C GLN A 149 -15.23 -1.31 12.17
N SER A 150 -16.11 -1.29 13.17
CA SER A 150 -17.24 -2.22 13.27
C SER A 150 -18.45 -1.80 12.42
N GLU A 151 -18.63 -0.50 12.17
CA GLU A 151 -19.81 0.05 11.48
C GLU A 151 -19.54 0.17 9.97
N PRO A 152 -20.38 -0.40 9.08
CA PRO A 152 -20.15 -0.39 7.63
C PRO A 152 -19.97 1.01 7.02
N LYS A 153 -20.62 2.02 7.62
CA LYS A 153 -20.59 3.43 7.19
C LYS A 153 -19.72 4.31 8.09
N ALA A 154 -18.80 3.74 8.87
CA ALA A 154 -17.88 4.52 9.67
C ALA A 154 -17.02 5.45 8.80
N GLU A 155 -16.75 6.64 9.30
CA GLU A 155 -15.86 7.61 8.65
C GLU A 155 -14.39 7.15 8.72
N SER A 156 -13.60 7.47 7.70
CA SER A 156 -12.17 7.15 7.66
C SER A 156 -11.37 7.89 8.75
N ARG A 157 -10.32 7.25 9.27
CA ARG A 157 -9.51 7.74 10.40
C ARG A 157 -8.01 7.81 10.07
N ARG A 158 -7.64 8.69 9.14
CA ARG A 158 -6.23 8.88 8.74
C ARG A 158 -5.35 9.41 9.88
N ASP A 159 -5.96 10.13 10.82
CA ASP A 159 -5.32 10.60 12.05
C ASP A 159 -4.80 9.45 12.92
N VAL A 160 -5.49 8.29 12.92
CA VAL A 160 -5.04 7.09 13.63
C VAL A 160 -3.76 6.53 13.01
N LEU A 161 -3.65 6.56 11.68
CA LEU A 161 -2.44 6.11 10.98
C LEU A 161 -1.26 7.05 11.26
N ALA A 162 -1.50 8.36 11.25
CA ALA A 162 -0.50 9.36 11.61
C ALA A 162 -0.02 9.18 13.07
N ALA A 163 -0.94 8.93 14.00
CA ALA A 163 -0.60 8.66 15.39
C ALA A 163 0.21 7.37 15.55
N ALA A 164 -0.18 6.30 14.86
CA ALA A 164 0.57 5.04 14.85
C ALA A 164 1.99 5.24 14.31
N ALA A 165 2.15 5.95 13.19
CA ALA A 165 3.45 6.29 12.62
C ALA A 165 4.32 7.06 13.62
N ARG A 166 3.77 8.09 14.27
CA ARG A 166 4.48 8.86 15.28
C ARG A 166 4.96 7.99 16.44
N ILE A 167 4.12 7.10 16.95
CA ILE A 167 4.45 6.21 18.08
C ILE A 167 5.61 5.27 17.71
N VAL A 168 5.56 4.63 16.53
CA VAL A 168 6.58 3.63 16.16
C VAL A 168 7.91 4.26 15.77
N THR A 169 7.93 5.52 15.34
CA THR A 169 9.15 6.24 15.00
C THR A 169 9.63 7.18 16.11
N ASP A 170 8.96 7.19 17.26
CA ASP A 170 9.41 8.00 18.39
C ASP A 170 10.78 7.50 18.88
N GLY A 171 11.75 8.41 18.97
CA GLY A 171 13.14 8.10 19.32
C GLY A 171 13.95 7.33 18.26
N TYR A 172 13.41 7.13 17.05
CA TYR A 172 14.10 6.41 15.95
C TYR A 172 15.20 7.24 15.27
#